data_AF-Q5FMD0-F1
#
_entry.id   AF-Q5FMD0-F1
#
_cell.length_a   1.000
_cell.length_b   1.000
_cell.length_c   1.000
_cell.angle_alpha   90.00
_cell.angle_beta   90.00
_cell.angle_gamma   90.00
#
_symmetry.space_group_name_H-M   'P 1'
#
loop_
_entity.id
_entity.type
_entity.pdbx_description
1 polymer ?
#
loop_
_entity_poly.entity_id
_entity_poly.type
_entity_poly.pdbx_seq_one_letter_code
_entity_poly.pdbx_strand_id
1 'polypeptide(L)'
;MGVKMAEKRNKKIILMMATLLLGSFITTLAETLMNNGLPMIMEETHISQMNAQWLNTGYMLVAGMVMPLATFFMHRFPLRHLFTATMSIFLLGSLVATFAPNFLFLLIGRLVQAMVVGINMPLVTNVLTIIIPAKNRGLAIGIAGIIINLGPAIGPTLSGVILEFYSWRMLFIILLPFTVLTLICT
;
A
#
# COMPACT_ATOMS: atom_id res chain seq x y z
N MET A 1 32.22 -6.20 22.45
CA MET A 1 31.76 -5.30 21.36
C MET A 1 30.93 -6.01 20.27
N GLY A 2 31.21 -7.26 19.90
CA GLY A 2 30.50 -7.98 18.83
C GLY A 2 29.02 -8.33 19.09
N VAL A 3 28.65 -8.66 20.33
CA VAL A 3 27.26 -9.07 20.68
C VAL A 3 26.27 -7.90 20.57
N LYS A 4 26.62 -6.71 21.08
CA LYS A 4 25.78 -5.50 20.96
C LYS A 4 25.58 -5.05 19.51
N MET A 5 26.58 -5.28 18.64
CA MET A 5 26.49 -4.98 17.21
C MET A 5 25.55 -5.95 16.47
N ALA A 6 25.61 -7.24 16.78
CA ALA A 6 24.70 -8.26 16.23
C ALA A 6 23.24 -8.04 16.68
N GLU A 7 23.03 -7.68 17.95
CA GLU A 7 21.71 -7.38 18.49
C GLU A 7 21.07 -6.13 17.84
N LYS A 8 21.89 -5.07 17.65
CA LYS A 8 21.46 -3.85 16.96
C LYS A 8 21.14 -4.09 15.48
N ARG A 9 21.85 -5.04 14.83
CA ARG A 9 21.58 -5.47 13.44
C ARG A 9 20.25 -6.22 13.33
N ASN A 10 19.96 -7.13 14.27
CA ASN A 10 18.68 -7.86 14.30
C ASN A 10 17.48 -6.92 14.53
N LYS A 11 17.59 -5.97 15.47
CA LYS A 11 16.53 -4.99 15.73
C LYS A 11 16.19 -4.15 14.48
N LYS A 12 17.19 -3.71 13.73
CA LYS A 12 16.99 -2.95 12.47
C LYS A 12 16.28 -3.78 11.40
N ILE A 13 16.66 -5.05 11.26
CA ILE A 13 16.03 -5.96 10.27
C ILE A 13 14.55 -6.19 10.62
N ILE A 14 14.25 -6.47 11.89
CA ILE A 14 12.87 -6.69 12.36
C ILE A 14 12.03 -5.43 12.14
N LEU A 15 12.55 -4.25 12.49
CA LEU A 15 11.86 -2.98 12.29
C LEU A 15 11.54 -2.75 10.81
N MET A 16 12.52 -2.96 9.94
CA MET A 16 12.38 -2.74 8.50
C MET A 16 11.40 -3.74 7.86
N MET A 17 11.36 -4.98 8.36
CA MET A 17 10.34 -5.95 7.95
C MET A 17 8.95 -5.56 8.44
N ALA A 18 8.83 -5.08 9.68
CA ALA A 18 7.55 -4.63 10.22
C ALA A 18 6.99 -3.43 9.45
N THR A 19 7.82 -2.43 9.10
CA THR A 19 7.37 -1.29 8.29
C THR A 19 7.00 -1.70 6.87
N LEU A 20 7.76 -2.62 6.26
CA LEU A 20 7.45 -3.17 4.94
C LEU A 20 6.07 -3.85 4.94
N LEU A 21 5.81 -4.75 5.89
CA LEU A 21 4.53 -5.45 6.01
C LEU A 21 3.37 -4.52 6.36
N LEU A 22 3.60 -3.54 7.24
CA LEU A 22 2.61 -2.52 7.56
C LEU A 22 2.25 -1.68 6.33
N GLY A 23 3.25 -1.25 5.56
CA GLY A 23 3.03 -0.53 4.31
C GLY A 23 2.26 -1.35 3.29
N SER A 24 2.58 -2.63 3.13
CA SER A 24 1.81 -3.53 2.26
C SER A 24 0.36 -3.71 2.73
N PHE A 25 0.15 -3.88 4.03
CA PHE A 25 -1.20 -3.90 4.63
C PHE A 25 -1.97 -2.61 4.36
N ILE A 26 -1.34 -1.44 4.52
CA ILE A 26 -1.96 -0.13 4.22
C ILE A 26 -2.39 -0.08 2.75
N THR A 27 -1.53 -0.51 1.83
CA THR A 27 -1.84 -0.47 0.39
C THR A 27 -3.00 -1.39 0.01
N THR A 28 -3.09 -2.59 0.58
CA THR A 28 -4.21 -3.53 0.30
C THR A 28 -5.50 -3.12 0.99
N LEU A 29 -5.41 -2.55 2.19
CA LEU A 29 -6.54 -1.94 2.88
C LEU A 29 -7.10 -0.77 2.06
N ALA A 30 -6.24 0.10 1.53
CA ALA A 30 -6.63 1.27 0.73
C ALA A 30 -7.37 0.92 -0.57
N GLU A 31 -7.00 -0.19 -1.19
CA GLU A 31 -7.68 -0.74 -2.36
C GLU A 31 -9.09 -1.22 -1.95
N THR A 32 -9.18 -1.97 -0.86
CA THR A 32 -10.46 -2.51 -0.38
C THR A 32 -11.43 -1.40 0.04
N LEU A 33 -10.95 -0.42 0.81
CA LEU A 33 -11.75 0.73 1.23
C LEU A 33 -12.33 1.48 0.02
N MET A 34 -11.53 1.63 -1.04
CA MET A 34 -11.97 2.29 -2.26
C MET A 34 -13.08 1.56 -2.98
N ASN A 35 -12.90 0.25 -3.16
CA ASN A 35 -13.82 -0.59 -3.92
C ASN A 35 -15.22 -0.52 -3.29
N ASN A 36 -15.29 -0.47 -1.96
CA ASN A 36 -16.53 -0.35 -1.22
C ASN A 36 -17.10 1.08 -1.23
N GLY A 37 -16.25 2.10 -1.33
CA GLY A 37 -16.66 3.51 -1.45
C GLY A 37 -17.13 3.93 -2.84
N LEU A 38 -16.96 3.07 -3.86
CA LEU A 38 -17.26 3.39 -5.25
C LEU A 38 -18.71 3.85 -5.49
N PRO A 39 -19.75 3.21 -4.90
CA PRO A 39 -21.13 3.68 -5.06
C PRO A 39 -21.36 5.10 -4.53
N MET A 40 -20.83 5.43 -3.35
CA MET A 40 -20.93 6.78 -2.78
C MET A 40 -20.19 7.81 -3.65
N ILE A 41 -19.01 7.46 -4.17
CA ILE A 41 -18.27 8.35 -5.09
C ILE A 41 -19.09 8.62 -6.35
N MET A 42 -19.73 7.59 -6.92
CA MET A 42 -20.60 7.75 -8.09
C MET A 42 -21.76 8.71 -7.83
N GLU A 43 -22.40 8.57 -6.67
CA GLU A 43 -23.51 9.42 -6.25
C GLU A 43 -23.07 10.88 -6.05
N GLU A 44 -22.00 11.11 -5.28
CA GLU A 44 -21.53 12.47 -4.96
C GLU A 44 -20.87 13.19 -6.16
N THR A 45 -20.24 12.46 -7.08
CA THR A 45 -19.55 13.05 -8.24
C THR A 45 -20.38 13.02 -9.52
N HIS A 46 -21.59 12.44 -9.47
CA HIS A 46 -22.52 12.30 -10.59
C HIS A 46 -21.91 11.68 -11.86
N ILE A 47 -21.00 10.72 -11.69
CA ILE A 47 -20.36 10.01 -12.81
C ILE A 47 -21.08 8.69 -13.11
N SER A 48 -21.00 8.25 -14.37
CA SER A 48 -21.49 6.94 -14.75
C SER A 48 -20.66 5.82 -14.11
N GLN A 49 -21.26 4.63 -13.96
CA GLN A 49 -20.55 3.43 -13.50
C GLN A 49 -19.34 3.12 -14.37
N MET A 50 -19.48 3.26 -15.69
CA MET A 50 -18.38 3.04 -16.64
C MET A 50 -17.19 3.96 -16.36
N ASN A 51 -17.43 5.23 -16.02
CA ASN A 51 -16.36 6.14 -15.63
C ASN A 51 -15.77 5.74 -14.29
N ALA A 52 -16.60 5.46 -13.28
CA ALA A 52 -16.14 5.09 -11.94
C ALA A 52 -15.24 3.84 -11.94
N GLN A 53 -15.54 2.84 -12.77
CA GLN A 53 -14.73 1.61 -12.86
C GLN A 53 -13.27 1.84 -13.27
N TRP A 54 -12.93 2.97 -13.89
CA TRP A 54 -11.54 3.32 -14.16
C TRP A 54 -10.69 3.48 -12.90
N LEU A 55 -11.30 3.75 -11.75
CA LEU A 55 -10.60 3.76 -10.46
C LEU A 55 -10.05 2.39 -10.07
N ASN A 56 -10.65 1.31 -10.57
CA ASN A 56 -10.21 -0.07 -10.33
C ASN A 56 -9.40 -0.59 -11.53
N THR A 57 -9.96 -0.49 -12.74
CA THR A 57 -9.31 -0.98 -13.95
C THR A 57 -8.00 -0.24 -14.23
N GLY A 58 -8.01 1.09 -14.17
CA GLY A 58 -6.80 1.90 -14.37
C GLY A 58 -5.75 1.61 -13.30
N TYR A 59 -6.18 1.41 -12.05
CA TYR A 59 -5.29 1.03 -10.95
C TYR A 59 -4.58 -0.31 -11.22
N MET A 60 -5.33 -1.35 -11.61
CA MET A 60 -4.75 -2.66 -11.95
C MET A 60 -3.82 -2.58 -13.17
N LEU A 61 -4.17 -1.79 -14.20
CA LEU A 61 -3.32 -1.60 -15.38
C LEU A 61 -1.98 -0.97 -15.01
N VAL A 62 -1.98 0.12 -14.23
CA VAL A 62 -0.74 0.77 -13.79
C VAL A 62 0.07 -0.14 -12.87
N ALA A 63 -0.57 -0.80 -11.91
CA ALA A 63 0.11 -1.75 -11.04
C ALA A 63 0.78 -2.88 -11.84
N GLY A 64 0.07 -3.44 -12.82
CA GLY A 64 0.58 -4.47 -13.73
C GLY A 64 1.75 -3.98 -14.61
N MET A 65 1.68 -2.77 -15.15
CA MET A 65 2.78 -2.18 -15.94
C MET A 65 4.04 -1.92 -15.10
N VAL A 66 3.87 -1.52 -13.84
CA VAL A 66 5.00 -1.20 -12.96
C VAL A 66 5.63 -2.47 -12.35
N MET A 67 4.89 -3.57 -12.22
CA MET A 67 5.37 -4.79 -11.58
C MET A 67 6.66 -5.38 -12.20
N PRO A 68 6.82 -5.48 -13.54
CA PRO A 68 8.08 -5.91 -14.15
C PRO A 68 9.26 -4.98 -13.84
N LEU A 69 9.00 -3.67 -13.70
CA LEU A 69 10.02 -2.67 -13.37
C LEU A 69 10.51 -2.79 -11.93
N ALA A 70 9.73 -3.43 -11.04
CA ALA A 70 10.09 -3.59 -9.64
C ALA A 70 11.44 -4.31 -9.47
N THR A 71 11.71 -5.35 -10.26
CA THR A 71 12.99 -6.07 -10.24
C THR A 71 14.16 -5.16 -10.59
N PHE A 72 14.01 -4.31 -11.61
CA PHE A 72 15.02 -3.31 -11.96
C PHE A 72 15.28 -2.34 -10.79
N PHE A 73 14.23 -1.79 -10.18
CA PHE A 73 14.37 -0.88 -9.04
C PHE A 73 15.02 -1.55 -7.82
N MET A 74 14.65 -2.80 -7.54
CA MET A 74 15.20 -3.59 -6.43
C MET A 74 16.69 -3.89 -6.59
N HIS A 75 17.19 -4.07 -7.80
CA HIS A 75 18.62 -4.23 -8.06
C HIS A 75 19.37 -2.90 -8.08
N ARG A 76 18.72 -1.82 -8.52
CA ARG A 76 19.38 -0.51 -8.72
C ARG A 76 19.47 0.33 -7.44
N PHE A 77 18.49 0.20 -6.54
CA PHE A 77 18.35 1.06 -5.37
C PHE A 77 18.38 0.25 -4.06
N PRO A 78 18.97 0.82 -2.98
CA PRO A 78 18.90 0.19 -1.67
C PRO A 78 17.46 0.08 -1.19
N LEU A 79 17.11 -1.07 -0.60
CA LEU A 79 15.77 -1.40 -0.11
C LEU A 79 15.12 -0.27 0.71
N ARG A 80 15.86 0.32 1.65
CA ARG A 80 15.36 1.43 2.49
C ARG A 80 14.89 2.61 1.64
N HIS A 81 15.73 3.08 0.71
CA HIS A 81 15.41 4.22 -0.14
C HIS A 81 14.27 3.89 -1.11
N LEU A 82 14.26 2.66 -1.64
CA LEU A 82 13.19 2.21 -2.52
C LEU A 82 11.84 2.19 -1.78
N PHE A 83 11.80 1.63 -0.57
CA PHE A 83 10.58 1.56 0.23
C PHE A 83 10.11 2.94 0.72
N THR A 84 11.04 3.82 1.16
CA THR A 84 10.69 5.21 1.49
C THR A 84 10.14 5.96 0.29
N ALA A 85 10.71 5.78 -0.90
CA ALA A 85 10.23 6.42 -2.13
C ALA A 85 8.83 5.93 -2.50
N THR A 86 8.57 4.62 -2.48
CA THR A 86 7.25 4.08 -2.81
C THR A 86 6.19 4.52 -1.81
N MET A 87 6.47 4.49 -0.51
CA MET A 87 5.52 4.98 0.50
C MET A 87 5.30 6.50 0.41
N SER A 88 6.31 7.27 -0.03
CA SER A 88 6.14 8.71 -0.30
C SER A 88 5.22 8.95 -1.50
N ILE A 89 5.37 8.16 -2.56
CA ILE A 89 4.47 8.20 -3.73
C ILE A 89 3.04 7.81 -3.31
N PHE A 90 2.89 6.80 -2.45
CA PHE A 90 1.59 6.40 -1.92
C PHE A 90 0.93 7.55 -1.15
N LEU A 91 1.70 8.21 -0.27
CA LEU A 91 1.23 9.37 0.49
C LEU A 91 0.79 10.51 -0.44
N LEU A 92 1.59 10.84 -1.46
CA LEU A 92 1.24 11.87 -2.44
C LEU A 92 -0.04 11.54 -3.20
N GLY A 93 -0.17 10.31 -3.71
CA GLY A 93 -1.39 9.86 -4.38
C GLY A 93 -2.61 9.90 -3.45
N SER A 94 -2.43 9.55 -2.17
CA SER A 94 -3.48 9.63 -1.15
C SER A 94 -3.91 11.07 -0.89
N LEU A 95 -2.97 12.01 -0.78
CA LEU A 95 -3.26 13.43 -0.61
C LEU A 95 -4.00 14.01 -1.82
N VAL A 96 -3.55 13.69 -3.04
CA VAL A 96 -4.24 14.09 -4.28
C VAL A 96 -5.68 13.58 -4.29
N ALA A 97 -5.91 12.33 -3.89
CA ALA A 97 -7.25 11.75 -3.83
C ALA A 97 -8.11 12.39 -2.72
N THR A 98 -7.55 12.62 -1.52
CA THR A 98 -8.25 13.29 -0.41
C THR A 98 -8.77 14.67 -0.81
N PHE A 99 -7.95 15.45 -1.51
CA PHE A 99 -8.29 16.82 -1.92
C PHE A 99 -8.82 16.91 -3.36
N ALA A 100 -9.20 15.79 -3.98
CA ALA A 100 -9.64 15.78 -5.37
C ALA A 100 -10.92 16.63 -5.54
N PRO A 101 -10.92 17.68 -6.40
CA PRO A 101 -12.12 18.49 -6.64
C PRO A 101 -13.10 17.81 -7.60
N ASN A 102 -12.63 16.84 -8.40
CA ASN A 102 -13.45 16.10 -9.36
C ASN A 102 -12.89 14.69 -9.58
N PHE A 103 -13.61 13.88 -10.34
CA PHE A 103 -13.25 12.50 -10.64
C PHE A 103 -11.86 12.34 -11.26
N LEU A 104 -11.44 13.25 -12.14
CA LEU A 104 -10.15 13.12 -12.84
C LEU A 104 -8.97 13.24 -11.86
N PHE A 105 -9.03 14.18 -10.91
CA PHE A 105 -8.01 14.30 -9.86
C PHE A 105 -7.99 13.06 -8.95
N LEU A 106 -9.17 12.52 -8.61
CA LEU A 106 -9.29 11.29 -7.84
C LEU A 106 -8.64 10.10 -8.57
N LEU A 107 -8.90 9.98 -9.88
CA LEU A 107 -8.30 8.97 -10.74
C LEU A 107 -6.78 9.13 -10.78
N ILE A 108 -6.25 10.35 -10.97
CA ILE A 108 -4.80 10.60 -10.96
C ILE A 108 -4.20 10.16 -9.62
N GLY A 109 -4.79 10.55 -8.49
CA GLY A 109 -4.33 10.12 -7.17
C GLY A 109 -4.27 8.59 -7.03
N ARG A 110 -5.29 7.90 -7.56
CA ARG A 110 -5.35 6.43 -7.61
C ARG A 110 -4.28 5.81 -8.50
N LEU A 111 -4.08 6.33 -9.70
CA LEU A 111 -3.03 5.82 -10.60
C LEU A 111 -1.64 6.03 -10.00
N VAL A 112 -1.44 7.11 -9.24
CA VAL A 112 -0.19 7.34 -8.49
C VAL A 112 -0.02 6.29 -7.39
N GLN A 113 -1.06 5.99 -6.61
CA GLN A 113 -1.03 4.90 -5.61
C GLN A 113 -0.77 3.53 -6.26
N ALA A 114 -1.31 3.27 -7.45
CA ALA A 114 -1.17 2.00 -8.16
C ALA A 114 0.30 1.63 -8.46
N MET A 115 1.13 2.63 -8.75
CA MET A 115 2.56 2.41 -8.97
C MET A 115 3.24 1.73 -7.77
N VAL A 116 2.75 2.03 -6.57
CA VAL A 116 3.29 1.49 -5.32
C VAL A 116 2.95 0.01 -5.18
N VAL A 117 1.73 -0.40 -5.51
CA VAL A 117 1.32 -1.80 -5.45
C VAL A 117 2.16 -2.68 -6.37
N GLY A 118 2.42 -2.20 -7.60
CA GLY A 118 3.28 -2.90 -8.56
C GLY A 118 4.68 -3.20 -8.02
N ILE A 119 5.26 -2.29 -7.22
CA ILE A 119 6.59 -2.46 -6.62
C ILE A 119 6.53 -3.25 -5.32
N ASN A 120 5.53 -3.00 -4.47
CA ASN A 120 5.55 -3.46 -3.08
C ASN A 120 5.33 -4.99 -2.96
N MET A 121 4.49 -5.58 -3.81
CA MET A 121 4.27 -7.04 -3.82
C MET A 121 5.55 -7.86 -4.08
N PRO A 122 6.30 -7.62 -5.16
CA PRO A 122 7.56 -8.33 -5.37
C PRO A 122 8.64 -7.94 -4.35
N LEU A 123 8.58 -6.71 -3.81
CA LEU A 123 9.50 -6.25 -2.75
C LEU A 123 9.39 -7.10 -1.49
N VAL A 124 8.18 -7.32 -0.96
CA VAL A 124 7.96 -8.16 0.23
C VAL A 124 8.55 -9.55 0.03
N THR A 125 8.20 -10.20 -1.08
CA THR A 125 8.65 -11.56 -1.38
C THR A 125 10.17 -11.63 -1.53
N ASN A 126 10.78 -10.66 -2.24
CA ASN A 126 12.22 -10.58 -2.40
C ASN A 126 12.95 -10.43 -1.06
N VAL A 127 12.54 -9.47 -0.24
CA VAL A 127 13.14 -9.21 1.09
C VAL A 127 13.06 -10.43 1.99
N LEU A 128 11.91 -11.11 2.02
CA LEU A 128 11.74 -12.34 2.80
C LEU A 128 12.66 -13.45 2.32
N THR A 129 12.86 -13.61 1.01
CA THR A 129 13.76 -14.67 0.50
C THR A 129 15.24 -14.40 0.79
N ILE A 130 15.65 -13.12 0.86
CA ILE A 130 17.02 -12.71 1.22
C ILE A 130 17.30 -12.94 2.71
N ILE A 131 16.35 -12.61 3.59
CA ILE A 131 16.58 -12.60 5.04
C ILE A 131 16.29 -13.98 5.66
N ILE A 132 15.30 -14.71 5.14
CA ILE A 132 14.82 -15.96 5.74
C ILE A 132 15.49 -17.17 5.08
N PRO A 133 16.09 -18.10 5.87
CA PRO A 133 16.66 -19.34 5.35
C PRO A 133 15.63 -20.16 4.57
N ALA A 134 16.08 -20.85 3.52
CA ALA A 134 15.21 -21.57 2.58
C ALA A 134 14.16 -22.48 3.25
N LYS A 135 14.55 -23.20 4.32
CA LYS A 135 13.69 -24.11 5.09
C LYS A 135 12.47 -23.42 5.73
N ASN A 136 12.58 -22.13 6.05
CA ASN A 136 11.56 -21.38 6.79
C ASN A 136 10.84 -20.34 5.92
N ARG A 137 11.19 -20.21 4.63
CA ARG A 137 10.61 -19.19 3.73
C ARG A 137 9.10 -19.34 3.59
N GLY A 138 8.59 -20.56 3.45
CA GLY A 138 7.16 -20.82 3.30
C GLY A 138 6.35 -20.28 4.49
N LEU A 139 6.82 -20.53 5.72
CA LEU A 139 6.17 -20.01 6.93
C LEU A 139 6.23 -18.48 6.99
N ALA A 140 7.39 -17.88 6.70
CA ALA A 140 7.55 -16.42 6.75
C ALA A 140 6.70 -15.70 5.68
N ILE A 141 6.65 -16.22 4.46
CA ILE A 141 5.79 -15.72 3.39
C ILE A 141 4.32 -15.92 3.76
N GLY A 142 3.96 -17.04 4.38
CA GLY A 142 2.60 -17.28 4.89
C GLY A 142 2.17 -16.26 5.94
N ILE A 143 3.01 -15.99 6.95
CA ILE A 143 2.73 -14.97 7.99
C ILE A 143 2.61 -13.57 7.38
N ALA A 144 3.51 -13.21 6.47
CA ALA A 144 3.42 -11.95 5.72
C ALA A 144 2.10 -11.87 4.93
N GLY A 145 1.71 -12.97 4.27
CA GLY A 145 0.44 -13.10 3.58
C GLY A 145 -0.75 -12.88 4.50
N ILE A 146 -0.76 -13.46 5.71
CA ILE A 146 -1.82 -13.22 6.70
C ILE A 146 -1.92 -11.74 7.02
N ILE A 147 -0.80 -11.09 7.38
CA ILE A 147 -0.78 -9.66 7.73
C ILE A 147 -1.32 -8.79 6.60
N ILE A 148 -0.90 -9.06 5.36
CA ILE A 148 -1.32 -8.28 4.18
C ILE A 148 -2.80 -8.50 3.87
N ASN A 149 -3.29 -9.74 3.98
CA ASN A 149 -4.68 -10.10 3.69
C ASN A 149 -5.65 -9.71 4.81
N LEU A 150 -5.17 -9.35 6.00
CA LEU A 150 -6.02 -8.71 7.01
C LEU A 150 -6.64 -7.41 6.48
N GLY A 151 -5.96 -6.68 5.60
CA GLY A 151 -6.47 -5.44 5.01
C GLY A 151 -7.83 -5.66 4.30
N PRO A 152 -7.89 -6.53 3.29
CA PRO A 152 -9.14 -6.93 2.65
C PRO A 152 -10.16 -7.57 3.58
N ALA A 153 -9.73 -8.32 4.59
CA ALA A 153 -10.64 -8.96 5.54
C ALA A 153 -11.41 -7.95 6.41
N ILE A 154 -10.75 -6.89 6.88
CA ILE A 154 -11.37 -5.86 7.73
C ILE A 154 -11.90 -4.66 6.93
N GLY A 155 -11.47 -4.51 5.68
CA GLY A 155 -11.79 -3.38 4.82
C GLY A 155 -13.29 -3.10 4.67
N PRO A 156 -14.16 -4.11 4.39
CA PRO A 156 -15.61 -3.91 4.30
C PRO A 156 -16.24 -3.36 5.56
N THR A 157 -15.87 -3.90 6.73
CA THR A 157 -16.40 -3.41 8.01
C THR A 157 -15.96 -1.97 8.27
N LEU A 158 -14.67 -1.66 8.06
CA LEU A 158 -14.16 -0.30 8.28
C LEU A 158 -14.75 0.72 7.30
N SER A 159 -14.79 0.39 6.00
CA SER A 159 -15.39 1.27 4.99
C SER A 159 -16.89 1.46 5.21
N GLY A 160 -17.64 0.42 5.58
CA GLY A 160 -19.06 0.53 5.88
C GLY A 160 -19.34 1.54 7.01
N VAL A 161 -18.63 1.40 8.14
CA VAL A 161 -18.75 2.35 9.27
C VAL A 161 -18.33 3.77 8.85
N ILE A 162 -17.23 3.91 8.10
CA ILE A 162 -16.77 5.24 7.67
C ILE A 162 -17.81 5.90 6.76
N LEU A 163 -18.33 5.18 5.77
CA LEU A 163 -19.27 5.70 4.78
C LEU A 163 -20.67 5.92 5.35
N GLU A 164 -21.03 5.27 6.46
CA GLU A 164 -22.29 5.55 7.16
C GLU A 164 -22.29 6.93 7.82
N PHE A 165 -21.16 7.36 8.39
CA PHE A 165 -21.08 8.59 9.19
C PHE A 165 -20.30 9.73 8.53
N TYR A 166 -19.50 9.45 7.50
CA TYR A 166 -18.58 10.39 6.88
C TYR A 166 -18.54 10.26 5.34
N SER A 167 -18.01 11.29 4.68
CA SER A 167 -17.74 11.27 3.23
C SER A 167 -16.68 10.24 2.85
N TRP A 168 -16.74 9.73 1.61
CA TRP A 168 -15.74 8.85 1.00
C TRP A 168 -14.30 9.38 1.09
N ARG A 169 -14.09 10.70 1.23
CA ARG A 169 -12.76 11.29 1.43
C ARG A 169 -12.07 10.75 2.69
N MET A 170 -12.84 10.39 3.71
CA MET A 170 -12.31 9.83 4.97
C MET A 170 -11.63 8.48 4.76
N LEU A 171 -11.99 7.71 3.72
CA LEU A 171 -11.32 6.46 3.36
C LEU A 171 -9.83 6.67 3.03
N PHE A 172 -9.47 7.86 2.53
CA PHE A 172 -8.08 8.24 2.27
C PHE A 172 -7.43 8.85 3.50
N ILE A 173 -8.15 9.76 4.19
CA ILE A 173 -7.64 10.50 5.35
C ILE A 173 -7.19 9.55 6.46
N ILE A 174 -7.98 8.50 6.73
CA ILE A 174 -7.68 7.55 7.81
C ILE A 174 -6.35 6.82 7.58
N LEU A 175 -5.91 6.66 6.33
CA LEU A 175 -4.68 5.96 5.97
C LEU A 175 -3.43 6.86 6.01
N LEU A 176 -3.60 8.18 5.88
CA LEU A 176 -2.50 9.15 5.93
C LEU A 176 -1.65 9.04 7.20
N PRO A 177 -2.19 9.03 8.44
CA PRO A 177 -1.37 8.94 9.64
C PRO A 177 -0.56 7.63 9.71
N PHE A 178 -1.14 6.51 9.28
CA PHE A 178 -0.41 5.23 9.24
C PHE A 178 0.70 5.22 8.18
N THR A 179 0.45 5.86 7.04
CA THR A 179 1.44 6.00 5.97
C THR A 179 2.62 6.87 6.44
N VAL A 180 2.32 8.01 7.08
CA VAL A 180 3.33 8.91 7.65
C VAL A 180 4.13 8.21 8.76
N LEU A 181 3.46 7.46 9.65
CA LEU A 181 4.12 6.66 10.67
C LEU A 181 5.08 5.64 10.06
N THR A 182 4.65 4.95 9.00
CA THR A 182 5.48 3.98 8.28
C THR A 182 6.73 4.63 7.68
N LEU A 183 6.59 5.84 7.10
CA LEU A 183 7.71 6.61 6.56
C LEU A 183 8.71 7.03 7.64
N ILE A 184 8.24 7.51 8.79
CA ILE A 184 9.11 7.93 9.90
C ILE A 184 9.87 6.75 10.49
N CYS A 185 9.26 5.57 10.53
CA CYS A 185 9.86 4.35 11.10
C CYS A 185 10.83 3.62 10.15
N THR A 186 10.93 4.03 8.87
CA THR A 186 11.75 3.36 7.84
C THR A 186 13.21 3.83 7.81
#